data_AF-A0A965JW41-F1
#
_entry.id   AF-A0A965JW41-F1
#
_cell.length_a   1.000
_cell.length_b   1.000
_cell.length_c   1.000
_cell.angle_alpha   90.00
_cell.angle_beta   90.00
_cell.angle_gamma   90.00
#
_symmetry.space_group_name_H-M   'P 1'
#
loop_
_entity.id
_entity.type
_entity.pdbx_description
1 polymer ?
#
loop_
_entity_poly.entity_id
_entity_poly.type
_entity_poly.pdbx_seq_one_letter_code
_entity_poly.pdbx_strand_id
1 'polypeptide(L)'
;KAGEGRYDYSNKSITTSSSSLTPTSAVFAIDASALSKIQAGNIYLIATKQGVGVNMEAEILASSTVNIAANGDVYYSNISAGDTANLTSTATIQTVDSNSTISAPSLTIQASEFRNLGSTSANNLNIQNSDILTNLGSIEALAVNLSNITNIDNQGSIFGQNSLSISGTDLTNSLSQSYNSSGSSIISPATIYSPVDYSITLTGLLTNSGLINSAGNLTINSNQLINNVYQSDSSSTPEISAKNNLTLNITDSATNSGNLIATNNLVVTANSLTNSNQIQSSGSSIFNLASLSNNQSSSIYSDTTLILNFSSALNLSSDFTNSGSISSRSDLTVTGSANITNSSKILSNSDINIAANSLTNNSDSLVSSLTKSLTLALTGSLQNDGDLNAVNDLVISANSFNNSGNILSGTISQTKQDNSDEVITKILSLGNLSITSIDSFTNSGNLQSTKNSRLTSGTFTNSGNILSYANVSVTSSGFTNSASIGSYNDLTISAINLTNSSEILASSSLTINSTSIDNNSSSSVLASINQDLNLNITDFLTNFGTIFAKTDLTLGSGNQLNSFNNSGSISFNKLANSN
;
A
#
# COMPACT_ATOMS: atom_id res chain seq x y z
N LYS A 1 27.64 -50.58 -14.88
CA LYS A 1 28.55 -49.42 -14.72
C LYS A 1 29.45 -49.34 -15.95
N ALA A 2 29.72 -48.14 -16.46
CA ALA A 2 30.57 -47.87 -17.61
C ALA A 2 31.53 -46.71 -17.28
N GLY A 3 32.73 -46.73 -17.85
CA GLY A 3 33.75 -45.72 -17.61
C GLY A 3 35.16 -46.21 -17.87
N GLU A 4 36.12 -45.31 -17.74
CA GLU A 4 37.54 -45.62 -17.87
C GLU A 4 38.13 -45.99 -16.50
N GLY A 5 38.83 -47.13 -16.42
CA GLY A 5 39.54 -47.54 -15.22
C GLY A 5 39.21 -48.96 -14.74
N ARG A 6 39.74 -49.32 -13.56
CA ARG A 6 39.55 -50.65 -12.97
C ARG A 6 38.29 -50.67 -12.11
N TYR A 7 37.48 -51.70 -12.30
CA TYR A 7 36.39 -52.00 -11.39
C TYR A 7 36.93 -52.69 -10.13
N ASP A 8 36.67 -52.08 -8.97
CA ASP A 8 36.98 -52.65 -7.67
C ASP A 8 35.80 -53.48 -7.18
N TYR A 9 35.99 -54.80 -7.08
CA TYR A 9 34.96 -55.74 -6.66
C TYR A 9 34.59 -55.61 -5.18
N SER A 10 35.47 -55.07 -4.34
CA SER A 10 35.28 -54.98 -2.89
C SER A 10 34.30 -53.88 -2.49
N ASN A 11 34.40 -52.71 -3.12
CA ASN A 11 33.50 -51.56 -2.93
C ASN A 11 32.56 -51.33 -4.12
N LYS A 12 32.62 -52.18 -5.14
CA LYS A 12 31.84 -52.10 -6.38
C LYS A 12 32.03 -50.77 -7.12
N SER A 13 33.18 -50.09 -7.03
CA SER A 13 33.41 -48.77 -7.65
C SER A 13 34.28 -48.83 -8.91
N ILE A 14 34.29 -47.76 -9.73
CA ILE A 14 35.22 -47.58 -10.85
C ILE A 14 36.13 -46.41 -10.48
N THR A 15 37.44 -46.62 -10.44
CA THR A 15 38.43 -45.54 -10.26
C THR A 15 38.75 -44.92 -11.62
N THR A 16 38.40 -43.65 -11.82
CA THR A 16 38.60 -42.96 -13.11
C THR A 16 40.04 -42.52 -13.32
N SER A 17 40.60 -42.83 -14.50
CA SER A 17 41.87 -42.26 -14.98
C SER A 17 41.61 -40.91 -15.66
N SER A 18 42.28 -39.86 -15.20
CA SER A 18 42.02 -38.45 -15.52
C SER A 18 42.55 -38.00 -16.89
N SER A 19 42.19 -38.67 -17.98
CA SER A 19 42.73 -38.29 -19.31
C SER A 19 41.82 -38.63 -20.49
N SER A 20 40.85 -37.76 -20.82
CA SER A 20 40.50 -37.46 -22.22
C SER A 20 39.54 -36.25 -22.34
N LEU A 21 39.57 -35.62 -23.51
CA LEU A 21 38.74 -34.50 -23.98
C LEU A 21 37.25 -34.65 -23.61
N THR A 22 36.65 -33.55 -23.10
CA THR A 22 35.20 -33.43 -22.88
C THR A 22 34.48 -33.41 -24.24
N PRO A 23 33.53 -34.32 -24.52
CA PRO A 23 32.70 -34.28 -25.72
C PRO A 23 31.92 -32.96 -25.81
N THR A 24 31.75 -32.41 -27.03
CA THR A 24 30.99 -31.18 -27.29
C THR A 24 29.50 -31.43 -27.61
N SER A 25 29.05 -32.67 -27.57
CA SER A 25 27.66 -33.12 -27.78
C SER A 25 27.34 -34.26 -26.82
N ALA A 26 26.06 -34.53 -26.57
CA ALA A 26 25.65 -35.65 -25.73
C ALA A 26 26.24 -36.97 -26.25
N VAL A 27 26.97 -37.68 -25.40
CA VAL A 27 27.55 -39.00 -25.68
C VAL A 27 27.14 -39.93 -24.56
N PHE A 28 26.56 -41.09 -24.88
CA PHE A 28 26.07 -42.03 -23.87
C PHE A 28 27.03 -43.20 -23.68
N ALA A 29 27.44 -43.47 -22.44
CA ALA A 29 28.19 -44.67 -22.10
C ALA A 29 27.28 -45.87 -21.82
N ILE A 30 26.01 -45.59 -21.51
CA ILE A 30 24.95 -46.57 -21.35
C ILE A 30 23.78 -46.07 -22.19
N ASP A 31 23.39 -46.84 -23.20
CA ASP A 31 22.22 -46.56 -24.03
C ASP A 31 21.27 -47.75 -23.98
N ALA A 32 20.12 -47.55 -23.35
CA ALA A 32 19.05 -48.52 -23.19
C ALA A 32 17.83 -48.19 -24.06
N SER A 33 17.95 -47.29 -25.04
CA SER A 33 16.83 -46.89 -25.93
C SER A 33 16.21 -48.05 -26.70
N ALA A 34 17.02 -49.07 -27.07
CA ALA A 34 16.54 -50.25 -27.79
C ALA A 34 15.88 -51.31 -26.88
N LEU A 35 15.90 -51.13 -25.56
CA LEU A 35 15.29 -52.07 -24.63
C LEU A 35 13.82 -51.71 -24.40
N SER A 36 12.96 -52.71 -24.30
CA SER A 36 11.57 -52.46 -23.89
C SER A 36 11.48 -52.16 -22.40
N LYS A 37 12.20 -52.92 -21.56
CA LYS A 37 12.08 -52.86 -20.11
C LYS A 37 13.34 -53.39 -19.40
N ILE A 38 13.67 -52.81 -18.25
CA ILE A 38 14.64 -53.34 -17.29
C ILE A 38 13.92 -53.56 -15.96
N GLN A 39 13.93 -54.79 -15.45
CA GLN A 39 13.35 -55.14 -14.15
C GLN A 39 14.37 -55.83 -13.24
N ALA A 40 14.50 -55.37 -12.00
CA ALA A 40 15.32 -56.02 -10.98
C ALA A 40 14.88 -55.64 -9.56
N GLY A 41 15.49 -56.24 -8.53
CA GLY A 41 15.33 -55.76 -7.16
C GLY A 41 15.99 -54.40 -6.95
N ASN A 42 17.22 -54.26 -7.45
CA ASN A 42 17.99 -53.03 -7.42
C ASN A 42 18.63 -52.79 -8.79
N ILE A 43 18.58 -51.55 -9.27
CA ILE A 43 19.11 -51.14 -10.58
C ILE A 43 20.17 -50.06 -10.37
N TYR A 44 21.37 -50.27 -10.91
CA TYR A 44 22.50 -49.34 -10.83
C TYR A 44 23.06 -49.03 -12.23
N LEU A 45 22.86 -47.80 -12.71
CA LEU A 45 23.36 -47.34 -14.01
C LEU A 45 24.33 -46.18 -13.79
N ILE A 46 25.62 -46.47 -13.89
CA ILE A 46 26.67 -45.55 -13.47
C ILE A 46 27.65 -45.33 -14.62
N ALA A 47 27.71 -44.11 -15.15
CA ALA A 47 28.61 -43.63 -16.21
C ALA A 47 29.64 -42.65 -15.62
N THR A 48 30.87 -43.10 -15.42
CA THR A 48 31.88 -42.35 -14.63
C THR A 48 32.85 -41.51 -15.46
N LYS A 49 32.91 -41.71 -16.79
CA LYS A 49 33.79 -40.92 -17.65
C LYS A 49 33.22 -39.49 -17.78
N GLN A 50 34.07 -38.47 -17.76
CA GLN A 50 33.64 -37.07 -17.89
C GLN A 50 32.94 -36.84 -19.25
N GLY A 51 31.80 -36.16 -19.21
CA GLY A 51 31.00 -35.79 -20.38
C GLY A 51 30.26 -36.95 -21.04
N VAL A 52 30.18 -38.13 -20.41
CA VAL A 52 29.35 -39.23 -20.91
C VAL A 52 28.16 -39.54 -20.01
N GLY A 53 27.03 -39.75 -20.65
CA GLY A 53 25.71 -39.86 -20.05
C GLY A 53 25.13 -41.28 -20.01
N VAL A 54 23.86 -41.33 -19.61
CA VAL A 54 23.00 -42.52 -19.59
C VAL A 54 21.70 -42.18 -20.34
N ASN A 55 21.38 -42.89 -21.43
CA ASN A 55 20.11 -42.78 -22.14
C ASN A 55 19.20 -43.98 -21.80
N MET A 56 18.00 -43.74 -21.26
CA MET A 56 17.07 -44.78 -20.80
C MET A 56 15.65 -44.52 -21.30
N GLU A 57 15.42 -44.73 -22.59
CA GLU A 57 14.06 -44.69 -23.12
C GLU A 57 13.24 -45.95 -22.73
N ALA A 58 13.90 -47.01 -22.24
CA ALA A 58 13.26 -48.19 -21.69
C ALA A 58 12.55 -47.92 -20.35
N GLU A 59 11.47 -48.66 -20.07
CA GLU A 59 10.82 -48.65 -18.76
C GLU A 59 11.72 -49.32 -17.70
N ILE A 60 12.00 -48.62 -16.60
CA ILE A 60 12.79 -49.10 -15.47
C ILE A 60 11.85 -49.43 -14.30
N LEU A 61 11.78 -50.69 -13.89
CA LEU A 61 11.07 -51.11 -12.68
C LEU A 61 12.03 -51.77 -11.67
N ALA A 62 12.25 -51.13 -10.52
CA ALA A 62 12.97 -51.72 -9.40
C ALA A 62 12.02 -52.01 -8.24
N SER A 63 12.07 -53.22 -7.66
CA SER A 63 11.27 -53.51 -6.47
C SER A 63 11.78 -52.82 -5.20
N SER A 64 12.98 -52.22 -5.22
CA SER A 64 13.57 -51.47 -4.11
C SER A 64 14.26 -50.20 -4.61
N THR A 65 15.51 -50.27 -5.09
CA THR A 65 16.31 -49.07 -5.42
C THR A 65 16.61 -48.91 -6.92
N VAL A 66 16.51 -47.68 -7.40
CA VAL A 66 17.13 -47.19 -8.64
C VAL A 66 18.22 -46.18 -8.28
N ASN A 67 19.46 -46.40 -8.74
CA ASN A 67 20.54 -45.44 -8.59
C ASN A 67 21.24 -45.20 -9.93
N ILE A 68 21.20 -43.96 -10.38
CA ILE A 68 21.68 -43.53 -11.68
C ILE A 68 22.65 -42.40 -11.44
N ALA A 69 23.87 -42.56 -11.93
CA ALA A 69 24.93 -41.57 -11.78
C ALA A 69 25.66 -41.39 -13.09
N ALA A 70 25.76 -40.16 -13.57
CA ALA A 70 26.47 -39.85 -14.81
C ALA A 70 27.33 -38.59 -14.66
N ASN A 71 28.53 -38.59 -15.24
CA ASN A 71 29.31 -37.36 -15.40
C ASN A 71 28.96 -36.64 -16.73
N GLY A 72 27.73 -36.80 -17.20
CA GLY A 72 27.14 -36.28 -18.43
C GLY A 72 25.61 -36.43 -18.38
N ASP A 73 24.92 -36.29 -19.50
CA ASP A 73 23.46 -36.19 -19.50
C ASP A 73 22.74 -37.49 -19.11
N VAL A 74 21.59 -37.39 -18.46
CA VAL A 74 20.71 -38.52 -18.15
C VAL A 74 19.35 -38.28 -18.78
N TYR A 75 18.94 -39.15 -19.70
CA TYR A 75 17.60 -39.16 -20.28
C TYR A 75 16.81 -40.35 -19.77
N TYR A 76 15.55 -40.15 -19.40
CA TYR A 76 14.67 -41.23 -18.97
C TYR A 76 13.24 -41.10 -19.50
N SER A 77 12.62 -42.25 -19.80
CA SER A 77 11.18 -42.33 -20.08
C SER A 77 10.40 -42.63 -18.81
N ASN A 78 10.47 -43.86 -18.29
CA ASN A 78 9.67 -44.29 -17.15
C ASN A 78 10.53 -44.96 -16.09
N ILE A 79 10.47 -44.46 -14.85
CA ILE A 79 11.18 -45.01 -13.70
C ILE A 79 10.19 -45.25 -12.56
N SER A 80 10.13 -46.48 -12.05
CA SER A 80 9.45 -46.81 -10.80
C SER A 80 10.37 -47.57 -9.87
N ALA A 81 10.48 -47.10 -8.62
CA ALA A 81 11.26 -47.75 -7.57
C ALA A 81 10.39 -48.01 -6.34
N GLY A 82 10.48 -49.22 -5.78
CA GLY A 82 9.71 -49.63 -4.60
C GLY A 82 10.07 -48.87 -3.31
N ASP A 83 11.30 -48.37 -3.18
CA ASP A 83 11.79 -47.64 -2.01
C ASP A 83 12.42 -46.29 -2.40
N THR A 84 13.49 -46.33 -3.19
CA THR A 84 14.34 -45.16 -3.45
C THR A 84 14.75 -45.02 -4.91
N ALA A 85 14.71 -43.80 -5.43
CA ALA A 85 15.28 -43.45 -6.72
C ALA A 85 16.26 -42.27 -6.52
N ASN A 86 17.52 -42.47 -6.92
CA ASN A 86 18.56 -41.44 -6.87
C ASN A 86 19.09 -41.23 -8.28
N LEU A 87 18.87 -40.04 -8.83
CA LEU A 87 19.43 -39.63 -10.12
C LEU A 87 20.44 -38.51 -9.86
N THR A 88 21.68 -38.75 -10.25
CA THR A 88 22.80 -37.81 -10.08
C THR A 88 23.47 -37.58 -11.42
N SER A 89 23.65 -36.32 -11.79
CA SER A 89 24.37 -35.92 -13.00
C SER A 89 25.26 -34.71 -12.72
N THR A 90 26.39 -34.59 -13.41
CA THR A 90 27.14 -33.32 -13.45
C THR A 90 26.66 -32.37 -14.55
N ALA A 91 25.66 -32.78 -15.34
CA ALA A 91 25.11 -32.07 -16.50
C ALA A 91 23.56 -32.05 -16.40
N THR A 92 22.83 -32.41 -17.45
CA THR A 92 21.37 -32.36 -17.48
C THR A 92 20.73 -33.70 -17.13
N ILE A 93 19.69 -33.68 -16.30
CA ILE A 93 18.70 -34.77 -16.18
C ILE A 93 17.43 -34.32 -16.90
N GLN A 94 16.93 -35.13 -17.83
CA GLN A 94 15.78 -34.76 -18.65
C GLN A 94 14.84 -35.94 -18.92
N THR A 95 13.53 -35.69 -18.86
CA THR A 95 12.52 -36.63 -19.37
C THR A 95 12.51 -36.64 -20.90
N VAL A 96 12.28 -37.79 -21.54
CA VAL A 96 12.27 -37.88 -23.02
C VAL A 96 11.08 -37.17 -23.66
N ASP A 97 9.93 -37.15 -22.99
CA ASP A 97 8.69 -36.54 -23.48
C ASP A 97 7.74 -36.15 -22.33
N SER A 98 6.54 -35.66 -22.66
CA SER A 98 5.53 -35.29 -21.69
C SER A 98 4.76 -36.47 -21.07
N ASN A 99 4.96 -37.70 -21.58
CA ASN A 99 4.35 -38.92 -21.02
C ASN A 99 5.28 -39.63 -20.03
N SER A 100 6.52 -39.16 -19.93
CA SER A 100 7.56 -39.72 -19.08
C SER A 100 7.17 -39.61 -17.60
N THR A 101 7.53 -40.61 -16.81
CA THR A 101 7.20 -40.67 -15.38
C THR A 101 8.38 -41.08 -14.53
N ILE A 102 8.47 -40.53 -13.32
CA ILE A 102 9.33 -41.05 -12.26
C ILE A 102 8.55 -41.12 -10.95
N SER A 103 8.55 -42.30 -10.31
CA SER A 103 7.86 -42.54 -9.04
C SER A 103 8.67 -43.39 -8.07
N ALA A 104 8.82 -42.90 -6.84
CA ALA A 104 9.46 -43.63 -5.73
C ALA A 104 9.01 -43.05 -4.37
N PRO A 105 8.95 -43.83 -3.27
CA PRO A 105 8.72 -43.26 -1.95
C PRO A 105 9.73 -42.17 -1.56
N SER A 106 11.02 -42.36 -1.83
CA SER A 106 12.05 -41.31 -1.71
C SER A 106 12.76 -41.10 -3.03
N LEU A 107 12.71 -39.87 -3.54
CA LEU A 107 13.30 -39.48 -4.82
C LEU A 107 14.27 -38.32 -4.59
N THR A 108 15.52 -38.50 -4.99
CA THR A 108 16.53 -37.44 -5.06
C THR A 108 16.98 -37.24 -6.49
N ILE A 109 16.93 -35.99 -6.96
CA ILE A 109 17.45 -35.56 -8.26
C ILE A 109 18.50 -34.50 -7.99
N GLN A 110 19.74 -34.76 -8.41
CA GLN A 110 20.84 -33.81 -8.31
C GLN A 110 21.52 -33.66 -9.67
N ALA A 111 21.50 -32.46 -10.22
CA ALA A 111 22.10 -32.18 -11.53
C ALA A 111 22.56 -30.72 -11.66
N SER A 112 23.19 -30.36 -12.78
CA SER A 112 23.30 -28.95 -13.14
C SER A 112 21.92 -28.43 -13.55
N GLU A 113 21.24 -29.17 -14.42
CA GLU A 113 19.92 -28.83 -14.95
C GLU A 113 18.96 -30.02 -14.78
N PHE A 114 17.71 -29.76 -14.37
CA PHE A 114 16.63 -30.75 -14.42
C PHE A 114 15.49 -30.24 -15.29
N ARG A 115 15.14 -30.98 -16.34
CA ARG A 115 14.06 -30.67 -17.26
C ARG A 115 12.95 -31.71 -17.14
N ASN A 116 11.87 -31.33 -16.46
CA ASN A 116 10.68 -32.17 -16.29
C ASN A 116 9.61 -31.79 -17.31
N LEU A 117 9.40 -32.62 -18.33
CA LEU A 117 8.27 -32.51 -19.26
C LEU A 117 7.06 -33.35 -18.83
N GLY A 118 7.29 -34.40 -18.04
CA GLY A 118 6.28 -35.38 -17.62
C GLY A 118 5.91 -35.28 -16.14
N SER A 119 5.71 -36.42 -15.48
CA SER A 119 5.29 -36.48 -14.08
C SER A 119 6.40 -37.00 -13.15
N THR A 120 6.71 -36.21 -12.12
CA THR A 120 7.65 -36.55 -11.06
C THR A 120 6.90 -36.67 -9.75
N SER A 121 6.83 -37.87 -9.17
CA SER A 121 6.03 -38.14 -7.97
C SER A 121 6.78 -38.91 -6.88
N ALA A 122 6.58 -38.53 -5.60
CA ALA A 122 7.18 -39.23 -4.47
C ALA A 122 6.41 -39.03 -3.16
N ASN A 123 6.80 -39.76 -2.09
CA ASN A 123 6.45 -39.31 -0.73
C ASN A 123 7.39 -38.18 -0.31
N ASN A 124 8.70 -38.37 -0.48
CA ASN A 124 9.72 -37.37 -0.20
C ASN A 124 10.52 -37.10 -1.47
N LEU A 125 10.38 -35.89 -2.02
CA LEU A 125 11.07 -35.44 -3.22
C LEU A 125 12.08 -34.34 -2.85
N ASN A 126 13.36 -34.59 -3.15
CA ASN A 126 14.43 -33.62 -3.01
C ASN A 126 15.06 -33.34 -4.38
N ILE A 127 14.97 -32.09 -4.85
CA ILE A 127 15.57 -31.65 -6.11
C ILE A 127 16.65 -30.61 -5.77
N GLN A 128 17.89 -30.92 -6.14
CA GLN A 128 19.07 -30.13 -5.86
C GLN A 128 19.84 -29.85 -7.15
N ASN A 129 19.54 -28.73 -7.80
CA ASN A 129 20.04 -28.43 -9.14
C ASN A 129 20.88 -27.17 -9.16
N SER A 130 22.20 -27.24 -9.38
CA SER A 130 23.07 -26.06 -9.21
C SER A 130 22.78 -24.89 -10.15
N ASP A 131 22.08 -25.12 -11.28
CA ASP A 131 21.75 -24.10 -12.26
C ASP A 131 20.23 -23.96 -12.44
N ILE A 132 19.61 -24.77 -13.31
CA ILE A 132 18.23 -24.56 -13.75
C ILE A 132 17.33 -25.76 -13.39
N LEU A 133 16.12 -25.47 -12.91
CA LEU A 133 14.99 -26.39 -12.90
C LEU A 133 13.93 -25.88 -13.88
N THR A 134 13.69 -26.61 -14.96
CA THR A 134 12.56 -26.35 -15.86
C THR A 134 11.47 -27.37 -15.63
N ASN A 135 10.31 -26.92 -15.14
CA ASN A 135 9.12 -27.74 -14.95
C ASN A 135 8.03 -27.36 -15.96
N LEU A 136 7.87 -28.17 -17.01
CA LEU A 136 6.78 -28.10 -17.97
C LEU A 136 5.62 -29.05 -17.64
N GLY A 137 5.89 -30.08 -16.82
CA GLY A 137 4.94 -31.11 -16.41
C GLY A 137 4.46 -30.97 -14.96
N SER A 138 4.46 -32.06 -14.20
CA SER A 138 4.06 -32.07 -12.78
C SER A 138 5.17 -32.54 -11.84
N ILE A 139 5.33 -31.83 -10.74
CA ILE A 139 6.18 -32.18 -9.60
C ILE A 139 5.26 -32.28 -8.38
N GLU A 140 4.94 -33.50 -7.95
CA GLU A 140 3.90 -33.74 -6.94
C GLU A 140 4.34 -34.74 -5.88
N ALA A 141 4.44 -34.34 -4.62
CA ALA A 141 4.82 -35.24 -3.54
C ALA A 141 4.08 -34.97 -2.24
N LEU A 142 4.21 -35.88 -1.26
CA LEU A 142 3.81 -35.56 0.11
C LEU A 142 4.69 -34.44 0.67
N ALA A 143 6.01 -34.52 0.47
CA ALA A 143 6.96 -33.49 0.81
C ALA A 143 7.83 -33.17 -0.40
N VAL A 144 7.79 -31.91 -0.86
CA VAL A 144 8.68 -31.38 -1.91
C VAL A 144 9.69 -30.43 -1.28
N ASN A 145 10.97 -30.64 -1.59
CA ASN A 145 12.06 -29.72 -1.28
C ASN A 145 12.83 -29.39 -2.56
N LEU A 146 12.78 -28.12 -2.98
CA LEU A 146 13.60 -27.56 -4.05
C LEU A 146 14.68 -26.69 -3.39
N SER A 147 15.95 -27.03 -3.59
CA SER A 147 17.04 -26.32 -2.92
C SER A 147 18.31 -26.23 -3.76
N ASN A 148 19.14 -25.22 -3.48
CA ASN A 148 20.38 -24.97 -4.20
C ASN A 148 20.17 -24.81 -5.71
N ILE A 149 19.11 -24.09 -6.11
CA ILE A 149 18.75 -23.84 -7.51
C ILE A 149 18.96 -22.38 -7.87
N THR A 150 19.67 -22.10 -8.96
CA THR A 150 19.83 -20.71 -9.43
C THR A 150 18.51 -20.22 -10.02
N ASN A 151 17.96 -20.90 -11.02
CA ASN A 151 16.71 -20.51 -11.67
C ASN A 151 15.66 -21.63 -11.61
N ILE A 152 14.46 -21.32 -11.13
CA ILE A 152 13.31 -22.22 -11.16
C ILE A 152 12.29 -21.68 -12.16
N ASP A 153 12.16 -22.36 -13.30
CA ASP A 153 11.21 -22.03 -14.36
C ASP A 153 10.03 -23.01 -14.32
N ASN A 154 8.95 -22.59 -13.67
CA ASN A 154 7.71 -23.35 -13.59
C ASN A 154 6.69 -22.87 -14.62
N GLN A 155 6.33 -23.75 -15.55
CA GLN A 155 5.21 -23.60 -16.49
C GLN A 155 4.10 -24.65 -16.25
N GLY A 156 4.36 -25.63 -15.38
CA GLY A 156 3.45 -26.71 -15.02
C GLY A 156 2.91 -26.61 -13.59
N SER A 157 2.90 -27.74 -12.88
CA SER A 157 2.43 -27.85 -11.49
C SER A 157 3.56 -28.22 -10.54
N ILE A 158 3.65 -27.52 -9.41
CA ILE A 158 4.46 -27.90 -8.24
C ILE A 158 3.53 -28.02 -7.03
N PHE A 159 3.41 -29.23 -6.49
CA PHE A 159 2.48 -29.54 -5.40
C PHE A 159 3.14 -30.34 -4.28
N GLY A 160 2.96 -29.86 -3.05
CA GLY A 160 3.37 -30.57 -1.82
C GLY A 160 2.17 -30.75 -0.87
N GLN A 161 1.77 -31.98 -0.58
CA GLN A 161 0.58 -32.27 0.24
C GLN A 161 0.77 -31.99 1.74
N ASN A 162 1.92 -32.36 2.30
CA ASN A 162 2.27 -32.20 3.73
C ASN A 162 3.35 -31.15 3.96
N SER A 163 4.15 -30.85 2.93
CA SER A 163 5.19 -29.84 2.96
C SER A 163 5.56 -29.43 1.53
N LEU A 164 5.79 -28.13 1.35
CA LEU A 164 6.42 -27.57 0.16
C LEU A 164 7.50 -26.60 0.64
N SER A 165 8.72 -26.75 0.16
CA SER A 165 9.79 -25.79 0.42
C SER A 165 10.49 -25.49 -0.90
N ILE A 166 10.59 -24.21 -1.23
CA ILE A 166 11.23 -23.73 -2.45
C ILE A 166 12.29 -22.72 -2.06
N SER A 167 13.54 -23.02 -2.44
CA SER A 167 14.67 -22.14 -2.23
C SER A 167 15.57 -22.07 -3.46
N GLY A 168 15.99 -20.86 -3.81
CA GLY A 168 16.83 -20.60 -4.97
C GLY A 168 17.26 -19.14 -5.12
N THR A 169 17.81 -18.76 -6.27
CA THR A 169 18.09 -17.36 -6.58
C THR A 169 16.86 -16.70 -7.16
N ASP A 170 16.37 -17.19 -8.30
CA ASP A 170 15.24 -16.65 -9.03
C ASP A 170 14.16 -17.72 -9.27
N LEU A 171 12.89 -17.30 -9.30
CA LEU A 171 11.76 -18.16 -9.65
C LEU A 171 10.84 -17.45 -10.63
N THR A 172 10.54 -18.14 -11.72
CA THR A 172 9.53 -17.75 -12.72
C THR A 172 8.38 -18.75 -12.69
N ASN A 173 7.20 -18.32 -12.25
CA ASN A 173 5.96 -19.08 -12.35
C ASN A 173 5.13 -18.50 -13.50
N SER A 174 5.33 -19.01 -14.71
CA SER A 174 4.79 -18.44 -15.95
C SER A 174 3.66 -19.26 -16.55
N LEU A 175 2.98 -18.73 -17.56
CA LEU A 175 1.94 -19.46 -18.27
C LEU A 175 2.59 -20.55 -19.13
N SER A 176 2.00 -21.75 -19.18
CA SER A 176 2.29 -22.70 -20.25
C SER A 176 1.46 -22.37 -21.47
N GLN A 177 2.09 -22.48 -22.64
CA GLN A 177 1.42 -22.41 -23.93
C GLN A 177 1.48 -23.79 -24.59
N SER A 178 0.32 -24.34 -24.89
CA SER A 178 0.17 -25.56 -25.71
C SER A 178 -0.77 -25.29 -26.87
N TYR A 179 -0.83 -26.19 -27.83
CA TYR A 179 -1.76 -26.08 -28.96
C TYR A 179 -2.68 -27.28 -28.97
N ASN A 180 -3.98 -27.04 -29.11
CA ASN A 180 -4.93 -28.12 -29.29
C ASN A 180 -4.76 -28.76 -30.68
N SER A 181 -5.44 -29.89 -30.91
CA SER A 181 -5.42 -30.60 -32.21
C SER A 181 -5.95 -29.75 -33.38
N SER A 182 -6.69 -28.68 -33.11
CA SER A 182 -7.12 -27.68 -34.09
C SER A 182 -6.13 -26.51 -34.29
N GLY A 183 -4.95 -26.52 -33.63
CA GLY A 183 -3.92 -25.48 -33.74
C GLY A 183 -4.20 -24.20 -32.94
N SER A 184 -5.24 -24.17 -32.10
CA SER A 184 -5.52 -23.05 -31.20
C SER A 184 -4.63 -23.10 -29.96
N SER A 185 -4.09 -21.94 -29.58
CA SER A 185 -3.31 -21.80 -28.36
C SER A 185 -4.16 -22.02 -27.12
N ILE A 186 -3.79 -22.99 -26.28
CA ILE A 186 -4.26 -23.17 -24.91
C ILE A 186 -3.21 -22.58 -24.00
N ILE A 187 -3.58 -21.53 -23.28
CA ILE A 187 -2.74 -20.90 -22.26
C ILE A 187 -3.24 -21.40 -20.90
N SER A 188 -2.38 -22.05 -20.13
CA SER A 188 -2.69 -22.54 -18.79
C SER A 188 -1.76 -21.88 -17.77
N PRO A 189 -2.27 -21.38 -16.64
CA PRO A 189 -1.41 -20.82 -15.61
C PRO A 189 -0.61 -21.93 -14.95
N ALA A 190 0.70 -21.71 -14.78
CA ALA A 190 1.46 -22.55 -13.88
C ALA A 190 0.95 -22.40 -12.45
N THR A 191 1.04 -23.49 -11.70
CA THR A 191 0.52 -23.58 -10.34
C THR A 191 1.62 -23.99 -9.38
N ILE A 192 1.72 -23.27 -8.27
CA ILE A 192 2.48 -23.65 -7.09
C ILE A 192 1.49 -23.67 -5.92
N TYR A 193 1.22 -24.85 -5.37
CA TYR A 193 0.19 -25.02 -4.37
C TYR A 193 0.57 -26.01 -3.26
N SER A 194 0.10 -25.70 -2.05
CA SER A 194 0.08 -26.64 -0.94
C SER A 194 -1.17 -26.42 -0.08
N PRO A 195 -1.79 -27.48 0.46
CA PRO A 195 -2.90 -27.34 1.39
C PRO A 195 -2.44 -27.04 2.83
N VAL A 196 -1.14 -26.95 3.06
CA VAL A 196 -0.53 -26.56 4.33
C VAL A 196 0.28 -25.28 4.18
N ASP A 197 0.85 -24.83 5.29
CA ASP A 197 1.77 -23.71 5.34
C ASP A 197 3.03 -24.00 4.51
N TYR A 198 3.50 -23.02 3.73
CA TYR A 198 4.79 -23.11 3.07
C TYR A 198 5.46 -21.77 2.84
N SER A 199 6.75 -21.86 2.47
CA SER A 199 7.58 -20.70 2.15
C SER A 199 8.29 -20.84 0.81
N ILE A 200 8.41 -19.72 0.10
CA ILE A 200 9.34 -19.52 -1.01
C ILE A 200 10.44 -18.58 -0.52
N THR A 201 11.71 -18.99 -0.61
CA THR A 201 12.86 -18.20 -0.15
C THR A 201 13.85 -18.02 -1.29
N LEU A 202 13.92 -16.81 -1.81
CA LEU A 202 14.73 -16.43 -2.96
C LEU A 202 15.72 -15.35 -2.56
N THR A 203 16.94 -15.39 -3.09
CA THR A 203 17.89 -14.29 -2.93
C THR A 203 17.74 -13.21 -4.00
N GLY A 204 17.02 -13.52 -5.08
CA GLY A 204 16.79 -12.64 -6.24
C GLY A 204 15.31 -12.37 -6.48
N LEU A 205 14.84 -12.63 -7.69
CA LEU A 205 13.54 -12.22 -8.23
C LEU A 205 12.52 -13.36 -8.18
N LEU A 206 11.31 -13.04 -7.71
CA LEU A 206 10.10 -13.82 -7.98
C LEU A 206 9.30 -13.14 -9.10
N THR A 207 9.16 -13.81 -10.24
CA THR A 207 8.20 -13.44 -11.29
C THR A 207 7.03 -14.40 -11.27
N ASN A 208 5.83 -13.89 -10.97
CA ASN A 208 4.60 -14.66 -11.05
C ASN A 208 3.68 -14.10 -12.14
N SER A 209 3.30 -14.97 -13.06
CA SER A 209 2.24 -14.77 -14.04
C SER A 209 1.18 -15.88 -14.01
N GLY A 210 1.34 -16.87 -13.12
CA GLY A 210 0.37 -17.93 -12.87
C GLY A 210 -0.29 -17.81 -11.49
N LEU A 211 -0.52 -18.95 -10.84
CA LEU A 211 -1.10 -19.06 -9.51
C LEU A 211 -0.06 -19.57 -8.52
N ILE A 212 0.15 -18.83 -7.43
CA ILE A 212 0.87 -19.29 -6.24
C ILE A 212 -0.11 -19.20 -5.08
N ASN A 213 -0.55 -20.32 -4.53
CA ASN A 213 -1.51 -20.28 -3.43
C ASN A 213 -1.22 -21.27 -2.31
N SER A 214 -1.71 -20.98 -1.10
CA SER A 214 -1.69 -21.88 0.06
C SER A 214 -3.09 -22.00 0.66
N ALA A 215 -3.49 -23.20 1.09
CA ALA A 215 -4.65 -23.34 1.98
C ALA A 215 -4.34 -23.05 3.46
N GLY A 216 -3.05 -22.91 3.80
CA GLY A 216 -2.56 -22.42 5.08
C GLY A 216 -1.95 -21.02 4.93
N ASN A 217 -0.84 -20.80 5.63
CA ASN A 217 -0.01 -19.60 5.53
C ASN A 217 0.93 -19.68 4.31
N LEU A 218 1.15 -18.55 3.65
CA LEU A 218 2.16 -18.40 2.61
C LEU A 218 3.15 -17.31 3.01
N THR A 219 4.43 -17.65 3.06
CA THR A 219 5.52 -16.67 3.24
C THR A 219 6.41 -16.63 2.00
N ILE A 220 6.62 -15.46 1.43
CA ILE A 220 7.55 -15.24 0.31
C ILE A 220 8.64 -14.30 0.78
N ASN A 221 9.88 -14.77 0.73
CA ASN A 221 11.07 -13.95 0.91
C ASN A 221 11.76 -13.83 -0.44
N SER A 222 11.97 -12.61 -0.94
CA SER A 222 12.74 -12.37 -2.16
C SER A 222 13.38 -10.98 -2.15
N ASN A 223 14.32 -10.73 -3.06
CA ASN A 223 14.82 -9.38 -3.28
C ASN A 223 13.78 -8.53 -4.01
N GLN A 224 13.20 -9.07 -5.08
CA GLN A 224 12.19 -8.42 -5.88
C GLN A 224 10.98 -9.33 -6.12
N LEU A 225 9.82 -8.72 -6.33
CA LEU A 225 8.58 -9.39 -6.69
C LEU A 225 7.93 -8.70 -7.88
N ILE A 226 7.63 -9.47 -8.92
CA ILE A 226 6.83 -9.06 -10.06
C ILE A 226 5.64 -10.01 -10.16
N ASN A 227 4.49 -9.62 -9.62
CA ASN A 227 3.22 -10.31 -9.83
C ASN A 227 2.51 -9.65 -11.01
N ASN A 228 2.86 -10.04 -12.24
CA ASN A 228 2.45 -9.32 -13.45
C ASN A 228 1.91 -10.24 -14.53
N VAL A 229 1.03 -9.67 -15.33
CA VAL A 229 0.38 -10.32 -16.47
C VAL A 229 1.43 -10.58 -17.55
N TYR A 230 1.56 -11.84 -17.98
CA TYR A 230 2.49 -12.24 -19.04
C TYR A 230 2.03 -11.77 -20.44
N GLN A 231 0.75 -11.39 -20.62
CA GLN A 231 0.20 -10.86 -21.88
C GLN A 231 -1.18 -10.23 -21.69
N SER A 232 -1.45 -9.09 -22.34
CA SER A 232 -2.69 -8.29 -22.18
C SER A 232 -4.00 -8.99 -22.59
N ASP A 233 -3.94 -10.21 -23.13
CA ASP A 233 -5.08 -11.00 -23.60
C ASP A 233 -5.37 -12.26 -22.76
N SER A 234 -4.59 -12.53 -21.70
CA SER A 234 -4.78 -13.73 -20.90
C SER A 234 -6.02 -13.60 -19.99
N SER A 235 -6.92 -14.58 -20.05
CA SER A 235 -8.13 -14.65 -19.20
C SER A 235 -7.84 -14.91 -17.72
N SER A 236 -6.60 -15.28 -17.36
CA SER A 236 -6.18 -15.48 -15.97
C SER A 236 -5.41 -14.27 -15.48
N THR A 237 -5.86 -13.69 -14.37
CA THR A 237 -5.10 -12.69 -13.64
C THR A 237 -4.11 -13.43 -12.74
N PRO A 238 -2.80 -13.08 -12.77
CA PRO A 238 -1.82 -13.68 -11.88
C PRO A 238 -2.27 -13.51 -10.43
N GLU A 239 -2.14 -14.56 -9.62
CA GLU A 239 -2.59 -14.53 -8.23
C GLU A 239 -1.52 -15.10 -7.30
N ILE A 240 -1.27 -14.37 -6.22
CA ILE A 240 -0.56 -14.87 -5.04
C ILE A 240 -1.56 -14.82 -3.89
N SER A 241 -1.90 -15.97 -3.30
CA SER A 241 -2.93 -16.01 -2.25
C SER A 241 -2.69 -17.00 -1.12
N ALA A 242 -3.28 -16.70 0.04
CA ALA A 242 -3.30 -17.58 1.20
C ALA A 242 -4.71 -17.66 1.78
N LYS A 243 -5.18 -18.88 2.09
CA LYS A 243 -6.42 -19.09 2.87
C LYS A 243 -6.25 -18.85 4.38
N ASN A 244 -5.02 -18.52 4.81
CA ASN A 244 -4.75 -17.96 6.12
C ASN A 244 -3.98 -16.64 5.97
N ASN A 245 -2.76 -16.54 6.51
CA ASN A 245 -1.96 -15.32 6.40
C ASN A 245 -1.06 -15.35 5.16
N LEU A 246 -0.98 -14.21 4.47
CA LEU A 246 0.01 -13.97 3.41
C LEU A 246 1.07 -13.00 3.93
N THR A 247 2.33 -13.41 3.89
CA THR A 247 3.47 -12.56 4.26
C THR A 247 4.43 -12.43 3.08
N LEU A 248 4.66 -11.20 2.63
CA LEU A 248 5.62 -10.85 1.59
C LEU A 248 6.76 -10.05 2.22
N ASN A 249 7.95 -10.64 2.29
CA ASN A 249 9.17 -10.00 2.76
C ASN A 249 10.08 -9.75 1.56
N ILE A 250 9.93 -8.57 0.97
CA ILE A 250 10.63 -8.17 -0.26
C ILE A 250 11.70 -7.16 0.14
N THR A 251 12.98 -7.40 -0.15
CA THR A 251 14.03 -6.50 0.36
C THR A 251 14.21 -5.24 -0.47
N ASP A 252 13.79 -5.24 -1.73
CA ASP A 252 13.86 -4.09 -2.63
C ASP A 252 12.47 -3.63 -3.09
N SER A 253 11.94 -4.21 -4.17
CA SER A 253 10.75 -3.69 -4.84
C SER A 253 9.72 -4.76 -5.16
N ALA A 254 8.45 -4.44 -4.92
CA ALA A 254 7.30 -5.26 -5.24
C ALA A 254 6.41 -4.54 -6.25
N THR A 255 6.15 -5.18 -7.40
CA THR A 255 5.20 -4.74 -8.40
C THR A 255 4.04 -5.72 -8.47
N ASN A 256 2.82 -5.23 -8.25
CA ASN A 256 1.60 -6.01 -8.35
C ASN A 256 0.70 -5.46 -9.47
N SER A 257 0.54 -6.22 -10.54
CA SER A 257 -0.50 -6.03 -11.57
C SER A 257 -1.51 -7.19 -11.57
N GLY A 258 -1.33 -8.19 -10.71
CA GLY A 258 -2.27 -9.28 -10.46
C GLY A 258 -3.06 -9.10 -9.17
N ASN A 259 -3.45 -10.22 -8.56
CA ASN A 259 -4.14 -10.28 -7.28
C ASN A 259 -3.17 -10.69 -6.18
N LEU A 260 -3.15 -9.96 -5.07
CA LEU A 260 -2.58 -10.38 -3.79
C LEU A 260 -3.72 -10.57 -2.78
N ILE A 261 -3.96 -11.79 -2.32
CA ILE A 261 -5.16 -12.10 -1.52
C ILE A 261 -4.79 -12.87 -0.23
N ALA A 262 -5.22 -12.35 0.92
CA ALA A 262 -5.21 -13.08 2.19
C ALA A 262 -6.64 -13.20 2.74
N THR A 263 -7.10 -14.40 3.08
CA THR A 263 -8.40 -14.53 3.77
C THR A 263 -8.29 -14.35 5.29
N ASN A 264 -7.08 -14.23 5.83
CA ASN A 264 -6.83 -13.67 7.15
C ASN A 264 -5.90 -12.46 6.99
N ASN A 265 -4.78 -12.37 7.72
CA ASN A 265 -3.95 -11.17 7.70
C ASN A 265 -3.00 -11.12 6.50
N LEU A 266 -2.74 -9.90 6.01
CA LEU A 266 -1.73 -9.61 5.00
C LEU A 266 -0.61 -8.77 5.61
N VAL A 267 0.63 -9.19 5.41
CA VAL A 267 1.82 -8.37 5.72
C VAL A 267 2.66 -8.21 4.46
N VAL A 268 2.95 -6.96 4.09
CA VAL A 268 3.86 -6.64 2.99
C VAL A 268 4.98 -5.75 3.53
N THR A 269 6.21 -6.24 3.46
CA THR A 269 7.41 -5.47 3.75
C THR A 269 8.19 -5.31 2.46
N ALA A 270 8.46 -4.07 2.04
CA ALA A 270 9.22 -3.74 0.83
C ALA A 270 9.85 -2.35 0.95
N ASN A 271 10.92 -2.03 0.20
CA ASN A 271 11.31 -0.62 0.10
C ASN A 271 10.26 0.14 -0.73
N SER A 272 9.88 -0.40 -1.89
CA SER A 272 8.84 0.19 -2.72
C SER A 272 7.76 -0.83 -3.09
N LEU A 273 6.51 -0.37 -3.07
CA LEU A 273 5.36 -1.11 -3.59
C LEU A 273 4.69 -0.31 -4.70
N THR A 274 4.61 -0.88 -5.90
CA THR A 274 3.75 -0.40 -6.97
C THR A 274 2.56 -1.34 -7.14
N ASN A 275 1.36 -0.85 -6.86
CA ASN A 275 0.11 -1.58 -7.05
C ASN A 275 -0.69 -1.03 -8.22
N SER A 276 -0.88 -1.85 -9.23
CA SER A 276 -1.64 -1.58 -10.47
C SER A 276 -2.90 -2.43 -10.59
N ASN A 277 -3.23 -3.26 -9.58
CA ASN A 277 -4.45 -4.06 -9.56
C ASN A 277 -4.92 -4.27 -8.10
N GLN A 278 -5.21 -5.51 -7.66
CA GLN A 278 -5.88 -5.74 -6.38
C GLN A 278 -4.93 -6.28 -5.31
N ILE A 279 -4.98 -5.66 -4.14
CA ILE A 279 -4.44 -6.18 -2.89
C ILE A 279 -5.58 -6.24 -1.87
N GLN A 280 -5.92 -7.43 -1.39
CA GLN A 280 -7.08 -7.65 -0.53
C GLN A 280 -6.74 -8.54 0.66
N SER A 281 -7.24 -8.15 1.83
CA SER A 281 -7.26 -8.97 3.04
C SER A 281 -8.66 -9.01 3.66
N SER A 282 -9.13 -10.19 4.07
CA SER A 282 -10.31 -10.32 4.96
C SER A 282 -9.97 -10.14 6.44
N GLY A 283 -8.67 -10.11 6.79
CA GLY A 283 -8.15 -9.76 8.11
C GLY A 283 -7.54 -8.36 8.10
N SER A 284 -6.50 -8.16 8.92
CA SER A 284 -5.76 -6.90 8.97
C SER A 284 -4.66 -6.88 7.92
N SER A 285 -4.43 -5.72 7.33
CA SER A 285 -3.32 -5.51 6.40
C SER A 285 -2.28 -4.56 7.01
N ILE A 286 -1.02 -4.99 7.00
CA ILE A 286 0.11 -4.17 7.44
C ILE A 286 1.10 -4.04 6.30
N PHE A 287 1.40 -2.80 5.91
CA PHE A 287 2.42 -2.49 4.92
C PHE A 287 3.56 -1.75 5.62
N ASN A 288 4.78 -2.28 5.53
CA ASN A 288 6.00 -1.64 6.00
C ASN A 288 6.82 -1.25 4.77
N LEU A 289 6.75 0.03 4.41
CA LEU A 289 7.24 0.54 3.13
C LEU A 289 8.21 1.71 3.33
N ALA A 290 9.04 1.99 2.33
CA ALA A 290 9.66 3.31 2.17
C ALA A 290 8.83 4.18 1.23
N SER A 291 8.26 3.60 0.16
CA SER A 291 7.35 4.27 -0.77
C SER A 291 6.20 3.39 -1.26
N LEU A 292 5.09 4.03 -1.64
CA LEU A 292 3.88 3.38 -2.16
C LEU A 292 3.36 4.15 -3.38
N SER A 293 3.16 3.44 -4.49
CA SER A 293 2.38 3.91 -5.64
C SER A 293 1.17 3.03 -5.85
N ASN A 294 -0.02 3.52 -5.54
CA ASN A 294 -1.28 2.85 -5.84
C ASN A 294 -1.90 3.48 -7.09
N ASN A 295 -1.67 2.86 -8.25
CA ASN A 295 -1.98 3.40 -9.57
C ASN A 295 -3.49 3.50 -9.87
N GLN A 296 -3.86 4.08 -11.00
CA GLN A 296 -5.25 4.17 -11.42
C GLN A 296 -5.90 2.79 -11.54
N SER A 297 -7.18 2.68 -11.17
CA SER A 297 -7.98 1.44 -11.20
C SER A 297 -7.47 0.32 -10.28
N SER A 298 -6.46 0.56 -9.46
CA SER A 298 -5.98 -0.39 -8.48
C SER A 298 -6.67 -0.21 -7.12
N SER A 299 -6.66 -1.25 -6.29
CA SER A 299 -7.25 -1.23 -4.96
C SER A 299 -6.34 -1.86 -3.91
N ILE A 300 -6.30 -1.24 -2.74
CA ILE A 300 -5.79 -1.81 -1.49
C ILE A 300 -6.96 -1.84 -0.50
N TYR A 301 -7.36 -3.03 -0.10
CA TYR A 301 -8.52 -3.25 0.77
C TYR A 301 -8.17 -4.14 1.97
N SER A 302 -8.66 -3.76 3.15
CA SER A 302 -8.70 -4.61 4.33
C SER A 302 -10.11 -4.63 4.93
N ASP A 303 -10.63 -5.83 5.23
CA ASP A 303 -11.92 -5.97 5.91
C ASP A 303 -11.85 -5.65 7.41
N THR A 304 -10.65 -5.45 7.95
CA THR A 304 -10.47 -4.95 9.32
C THR A 304 -9.62 -3.68 9.28
N THR A 305 -8.51 -3.65 10.02
CA THR A 305 -7.61 -2.50 10.10
C THR A 305 -6.59 -2.53 8.97
N LEU A 306 -6.38 -1.38 8.33
CA LEU A 306 -5.31 -1.15 7.38
C LEU A 306 -4.25 -0.23 8.00
N ILE A 307 -3.01 -0.70 8.04
CA ILE A 307 -1.86 0.05 8.55
C ILE A 307 -0.83 0.22 7.43
N LEU A 308 -0.48 1.47 7.12
CA LEU A 308 0.58 1.86 6.20
C LEU A 308 1.69 2.53 7.00
N ASN A 309 2.77 1.80 7.26
CA ASN A 309 3.95 2.30 7.97
C ASN A 309 5.03 2.70 6.96
N PHE A 310 5.42 3.97 6.99
CA PHE A 310 6.50 4.50 6.17
C PHE A 310 7.74 4.74 7.04
N SER A 311 8.79 3.94 6.80
CA SER A 311 10.07 4.09 7.49
C SER A 311 11.12 4.70 6.57
N SER A 312 11.82 5.73 7.05
CA SER A 312 12.89 6.40 6.32
C SER A 312 14.23 5.66 6.46
N ALA A 313 14.28 4.38 6.09
CA ALA A 313 15.49 3.57 6.26
C ALA A 313 16.70 4.08 5.45
N LEU A 314 16.51 4.99 4.49
CA LEU A 314 17.53 5.40 3.52
C LEU A 314 17.64 6.92 3.26
N ASN A 315 17.04 7.78 4.11
CA ASN A 315 16.96 9.24 3.84
C ASN A 315 16.35 9.60 2.46
N LEU A 316 15.65 8.66 1.82
CA LEU A 316 14.84 8.93 0.63
C LEU A 316 13.55 9.61 1.08
N SER A 317 13.00 10.49 0.25
CA SER A 317 11.64 10.98 0.47
C SER A 317 10.69 9.78 0.47
N SER A 318 9.96 9.58 1.56
CA SER A 318 8.94 8.55 1.61
C SER A 318 7.72 9.03 0.85
N ASP A 319 7.64 8.71 -0.44
CA ASP A 319 6.52 9.15 -1.26
C ASP A 319 5.37 8.13 -1.22
N PHE A 320 4.17 8.63 -0.97
CA PHE A 320 2.93 7.87 -1.01
C PHE A 320 2.00 8.51 -2.04
N THR A 321 1.91 7.92 -3.23
CA THR A 321 0.99 8.33 -4.29
C THR A 321 -0.21 7.39 -4.36
N ASN A 322 -1.42 7.96 -4.39
CA ASN A 322 -2.66 7.22 -4.57
C ASN A 322 -3.49 7.79 -5.72
N SER A 323 -3.56 7.07 -6.82
CA SER A 323 -4.49 7.29 -7.93
C SER A 323 -5.59 6.21 -8.01
N GLY A 324 -5.50 5.17 -7.18
CA GLY A 324 -6.50 4.10 -7.04
C GLY A 324 -7.41 4.28 -5.82
N SER A 325 -7.88 3.18 -5.26
CA SER A 325 -8.67 3.18 -4.01
C SER A 325 -7.89 2.52 -2.88
N ILE A 326 -7.78 3.20 -1.74
CA ILE A 326 -7.26 2.63 -0.50
C ILE A 326 -8.36 2.67 0.53
N SER A 327 -8.73 1.51 1.08
CA SER A 327 -9.92 1.41 1.92
C SER A 327 -9.84 0.36 3.02
N SER A 328 -10.53 0.64 4.13
CA SER A 328 -10.70 -0.30 5.24
C SER A 328 -12.14 -0.33 5.74
N ARG A 329 -12.61 -1.49 6.23
CA ARG A 329 -13.90 -1.61 6.92
C ARG A 329 -13.82 -1.23 8.42
N SER A 330 -12.62 -1.29 9.01
CA SER A 330 -12.32 -0.75 10.34
C SER A 330 -11.43 0.48 10.19
N ASP A 331 -10.35 0.62 10.98
CA ASP A 331 -9.54 1.83 11.02
C ASP A 331 -8.48 1.82 9.90
N LEU A 332 -8.17 3.01 9.38
CA LEU A 332 -7.03 3.23 8.48
C LEU A 332 -6.00 4.09 9.19
N THR A 333 -4.78 3.57 9.34
CA THR A 333 -3.67 4.31 9.94
C THR A 333 -2.52 4.44 8.96
N VAL A 334 -2.03 5.67 8.78
CA VAL A 334 -0.76 5.96 8.11
C VAL A 334 0.20 6.51 9.16
N THR A 335 1.40 5.94 9.26
CA THR A 335 2.45 6.43 10.15
C THR A 335 3.75 6.64 9.40
N GLY A 336 4.57 7.60 9.85
CA GLY A 336 5.89 7.87 9.28
C GLY A 336 6.04 9.33 8.85
N SER A 337 7.00 9.58 7.96
CA SER A 337 7.32 10.91 7.44
C SER A 337 6.99 11.04 5.95
N ALA A 338 5.92 10.38 5.50
CA ALA A 338 5.59 10.34 4.07
C ALA A 338 5.08 11.69 3.54
N ASN A 339 5.39 11.99 2.27
CA ASN A 339 4.69 13.01 1.50
C ASN A 339 3.54 12.31 0.75
N ILE A 340 2.30 12.58 1.16
CA ILE A 340 1.13 11.90 0.62
C ILE A 340 0.54 12.75 -0.50
N THR A 341 0.37 12.15 -1.68
CA THR A 341 -0.42 12.72 -2.78
C THR A 341 -1.60 11.81 -3.07
N ASN A 342 -2.80 12.25 -2.67
CA ASN A 342 -4.05 11.58 -2.99
C ASN A 342 -4.70 12.24 -4.21
N SER A 343 -4.94 11.45 -5.25
CA SER A 343 -5.62 11.83 -6.50
C SER A 343 -6.89 11.01 -6.74
N SER A 344 -7.32 10.23 -5.76
CA SER A 344 -8.55 9.42 -5.83
C SER A 344 -9.10 9.21 -4.41
N LYS A 345 -9.17 7.98 -3.88
CA LYS A 345 -9.91 7.70 -2.65
C LYS A 345 -9.05 7.08 -1.56
N ILE A 346 -9.11 7.66 -0.36
CA ILE A 346 -8.67 7.07 0.91
C ILE A 346 -9.88 7.00 1.84
N LEU A 347 -10.34 5.79 2.16
CA LEU A 347 -11.60 5.57 2.86
C LEU A 347 -11.42 4.67 4.09
N SER A 348 -12.18 4.96 5.13
CA SER A 348 -12.35 4.05 6.26
C SER A 348 -13.81 4.08 6.68
N ASN A 349 -14.36 2.91 7.00
CA ASN A 349 -15.67 2.86 7.62
C ASN A 349 -15.63 3.19 9.12
N SER A 350 -14.44 3.37 9.73
CA SER A 350 -14.21 3.77 11.12
C SER A 350 -13.24 4.98 11.15
N ASP A 351 -12.22 5.00 11.99
CA ASP A 351 -11.32 6.14 12.13
C ASP A 351 -10.23 6.16 11.04
N ILE A 352 -9.87 7.36 10.56
CA ILE A 352 -8.65 7.58 9.78
C ILE A 352 -7.67 8.37 10.63
N ASN A 353 -6.45 7.84 10.81
CA ASN A 353 -5.36 8.53 11.48
C ASN A 353 -4.16 8.63 10.53
N ILE A 354 -3.78 9.84 10.11
CA ILE A 354 -2.63 10.07 9.23
C ILE A 354 -1.60 10.88 10.01
N ALA A 355 -0.49 10.23 10.36
CA ALA A 355 0.73 10.86 10.83
C ALA A 355 1.79 10.81 9.72
N ALA A 356 2.10 11.97 9.13
CA ALA A 356 2.92 12.08 7.93
C ALA A 356 3.68 13.42 7.87
N ASN A 357 4.53 13.62 6.85
CA ASN A 357 5.12 14.92 6.61
C ASN A 357 4.11 15.89 6.00
N SER A 358 3.47 15.51 4.91
CA SER A 358 2.50 16.35 4.21
C SER A 358 1.38 15.52 3.60
N LEU A 359 0.26 16.19 3.33
CA LEU A 359 -0.86 15.64 2.57
C LEU A 359 -1.30 16.65 1.52
N THR A 360 -1.22 16.27 0.26
CA THR A 360 -1.88 16.92 -0.87
C THR A 360 -3.06 16.06 -1.29
N ASN A 361 -4.26 16.56 -1.08
CA ASN A 361 -5.51 15.95 -1.53
C ASN A 361 -5.98 16.72 -2.77
N ASN A 362 -5.64 16.21 -3.97
CA ASN A 362 -5.87 16.88 -5.26
C ASN A 362 -7.35 17.08 -5.57
N SER A 363 -7.65 17.84 -6.63
CA SER A 363 -9.00 17.95 -7.19
C SER A 363 -9.59 16.56 -7.48
N ASP A 364 -10.90 16.40 -7.26
CA ASP A 364 -11.67 15.14 -7.42
C ASP A 364 -11.27 13.98 -6.48
N SER A 365 -10.36 14.23 -5.54
CA SER A 365 -9.94 13.24 -4.55
C SER A 365 -10.71 13.38 -3.23
N LEU A 366 -10.79 12.27 -2.49
CA LEU A 366 -11.56 12.13 -1.26
C LEU A 366 -10.75 11.42 -0.18
N VAL A 367 -10.66 12.03 1.00
CA VAL A 367 -10.28 11.36 2.26
C VAL A 367 -11.50 11.38 3.17
N SER A 368 -12.03 10.20 3.52
CA SER A 368 -13.30 10.11 4.25
C SER A 368 -13.34 9.04 5.33
N SER A 369 -13.58 9.45 6.58
CA SER A 369 -14.09 8.58 7.64
C SER A 369 -15.62 8.54 7.55
N LEU A 370 -16.17 7.36 7.22
CA LEU A 370 -17.60 7.21 6.92
C LEU A 370 -18.49 7.11 8.16
N THR A 371 -17.95 6.83 9.34
CA THR A 371 -18.76 6.73 10.57
C THR A 371 -18.14 7.38 11.81
N LYS A 372 -16.86 7.75 11.78
CA LYS A 372 -16.17 8.32 12.93
C LYS A 372 -15.31 9.53 12.55
N SER A 373 -14.05 9.56 12.98
CA SER A 373 -13.21 10.75 12.96
C SER A 373 -12.06 10.63 11.96
N LEU A 374 -11.59 11.78 11.49
CA LEU A 374 -10.40 11.94 10.66
C LEU A 374 -9.38 12.78 11.45
N THR A 375 -8.22 12.22 11.70
CA THR A 375 -7.09 12.91 12.35
C THR A 375 -5.95 13.05 11.37
N LEU A 376 -5.52 14.28 11.11
CA LEU A 376 -4.36 14.63 10.30
C LEU A 376 -3.30 15.27 11.22
N ALA A 377 -2.24 14.53 11.52
CA ALA A 377 -1.09 14.98 12.30
C ALA A 377 0.13 15.10 11.38
N LEU A 378 0.31 16.29 10.80
CA LEU A 378 1.30 16.57 9.76
C LEU A 378 2.42 17.45 10.32
N THR A 379 3.67 17.08 10.06
CA THR A 379 4.83 17.91 10.44
C THR A 379 5.14 19.03 9.44
N GLY A 380 4.51 18.99 8.27
CA GLY A 380 4.64 19.93 7.17
C GLY A 380 3.29 20.52 6.78
N SER A 381 2.88 20.39 5.51
CA SER A 381 1.69 21.07 4.97
C SER A 381 0.50 20.14 4.70
N LEU A 382 -0.70 20.69 4.84
CA LEU A 382 -1.93 20.18 4.25
C LEU A 382 -2.36 21.10 3.09
N GLN A 383 -2.39 20.56 1.88
CA GLN A 383 -3.06 21.16 0.72
C GLN A 383 -4.31 20.33 0.43
N ASN A 384 -5.50 20.91 0.58
CA ASN A 384 -6.75 20.27 0.22
C ASN A 384 -7.43 21.00 -0.94
N ASP A 385 -7.41 20.39 -2.13
CA ASP A 385 -8.14 20.81 -3.31
C ASP A 385 -9.38 19.91 -3.59
N GLY A 386 -9.45 18.74 -2.93
CA GLY A 386 -10.57 17.80 -2.98
C GLY A 386 -11.47 17.85 -1.73
N ASP A 387 -11.95 16.69 -1.30
CA ASP A 387 -12.87 16.56 -0.17
C ASP A 387 -12.20 15.89 1.05
N LEU A 388 -12.32 16.52 2.22
CA LEU A 388 -12.02 15.91 3.53
C LEU A 388 -13.30 15.77 4.34
N ASN A 389 -13.66 14.53 4.67
CA ASN A 389 -14.92 14.21 5.33
C ASN A 389 -14.71 13.39 6.61
N ALA A 390 -15.43 13.74 7.68
CA ALA A 390 -15.52 12.92 8.89
C ALA A 390 -16.89 13.08 9.57
N VAL A 391 -17.54 12.00 9.95
CA VAL A 391 -18.86 12.07 10.59
C VAL A 391 -18.82 12.73 11.97
N ASN A 392 -17.81 12.39 12.78
CA ASN A 392 -17.67 12.89 14.15
C ASN A 392 -16.74 14.10 14.20
N ASP A 393 -15.43 13.86 14.29
CA ASP A 393 -14.46 14.95 14.44
C ASP A 393 -13.44 14.93 13.29
N LEU A 394 -13.08 16.11 12.82
CA LEU A 394 -11.91 16.34 11.99
C LEU A 394 -10.90 17.16 12.79
N VAL A 395 -9.77 16.54 13.10
CA VAL A 395 -8.65 17.18 13.79
C VAL A 395 -7.51 17.36 12.80
N ILE A 396 -7.06 18.60 12.64
CA ILE A 396 -5.94 18.96 11.74
C ILE A 396 -4.86 19.64 12.56
N SER A 397 -3.67 19.05 12.58
CA SER A 397 -2.44 19.66 13.05
C SER A 397 -1.45 19.67 11.90
N ALA A 398 -1.07 20.86 11.42
CA ALA A 398 -0.11 21.03 10.33
C ALA A 398 0.67 22.33 10.49
N ASN A 399 1.86 22.45 9.90
CA ASN A 399 2.58 23.72 9.88
C ASN A 399 1.94 24.71 8.89
N SER A 400 1.46 24.20 7.76
CA SER A 400 0.71 25.00 6.77
C SER A 400 -0.59 24.31 6.43
N PHE A 401 -1.64 25.11 6.25
CA PHE A 401 -2.97 24.64 5.90
C PHE A 401 -3.55 25.52 4.79
N ASN A 402 -3.77 24.93 3.63
CA ASN A 402 -4.43 25.55 2.50
C ASN A 402 -5.61 24.67 2.09
N ASN A 403 -6.78 25.28 1.95
CA ASN A 403 -7.99 24.59 1.57
C ASN A 403 -8.68 25.33 0.41
N SER A 404 -8.51 24.79 -0.79
CA SER A 404 -9.27 25.17 -1.98
C SER A 404 -10.49 24.27 -2.22
N GLY A 405 -10.50 23.07 -1.62
CA GLY A 405 -11.58 22.08 -1.71
C GLY A 405 -12.66 22.19 -0.63
N ASN A 406 -13.39 21.10 -0.37
CA ASN A 406 -14.41 21.04 0.67
C ASN A 406 -13.89 20.34 1.93
N ILE A 407 -14.30 20.88 3.07
CA ILE A 407 -14.21 20.18 4.35
C ILE A 407 -15.59 20.06 4.97
N LEU A 408 -16.00 18.84 5.29
CA LEU A 408 -17.24 18.55 6.00
C LEU A 408 -16.96 17.66 7.21
N SER A 409 -17.29 18.15 8.39
CA SER A 409 -17.27 17.30 9.58
C SER A 409 -18.34 17.62 10.61
N GLY A 410 -18.56 16.74 11.57
CA GLY A 410 -19.27 17.06 12.80
C GLY A 410 -18.57 18.23 13.51
N THR A 411 -17.50 17.98 14.26
CA THR A 411 -16.67 19.03 14.85
C THR A 411 -15.38 19.21 14.05
N ILE A 412 -14.93 20.45 13.89
CA ILE A 412 -13.63 20.73 13.26
C ILE A 412 -12.74 21.43 14.28
N SER A 413 -11.55 20.87 14.50
CA SER A 413 -10.48 21.48 15.28
C SER A 413 -9.21 21.53 14.46
N GLN A 414 -8.83 22.73 14.03
CA GLN A 414 -7.58 22.97 13.32
C GLN A 414 -6.61 23.73 14.23
N THR A 415 -5.35 23.30 14.20
CA THR A 415 -4.23 23.99 14.82
C THR A 415 -3.08 24.08 13.82
N LYS A 416 -2.58 25.30 13.61
CA LYS A 416 -1.50 25.59 12.68
C LYS A 416 -0.25 26.11 13.39
N GLN A 417 0.92 25.72 12.88
CA GLN A 417 2.22 26.23 13.30
C GLN A 417 2.99 26.86 12.12
N ASP A 418 2.95 28.19 11.95
CA ASP A 418 3.90 29.02 11.15
C ASP A 418 3.47 29.64 9.76
N ASN A 419 4.30 30.61 9.33
CA ASN A 419 4.25 31.84 8.50
C ASN A 419 3.63 31.94 7.07
N SER A 420 2.73 31.09 6.58
CA SER A 420 2.14 31.28 5.24
C SER A 420 0.67 31.71 5.26
N ASP A 421 0.27 32.63 4.38
CA ASP A 421 -1.13 33.04 4.21
C ASP A 421 -2.02 31.86 3.84
N GLU A 422 -3.10 31.67 4.61
CA GLU A 422 -4.11 30.67 4.31
C GLU A 422 -5.04 31.16 3.20
N VAL A 423 -5.57 30.22 2.42
CA VAL A 423 -6.76 30.46 1.61
C VAL A 423 -7.72 29.36 2.00
N ILE A 424 -8.83 29.74 2.63
CA ILE A 424 -9.93 28.82 2.88
C ILE A 424 -11.09 29.19 1.99
N THR A 425 -11.52 28.24 1.15
CA THR A 425 -12.66 28.38 0.25
C THR A 425 -13.97 27.85 0.83
N LYS A 426 -13.98 26.68 1.49
CA LYS A 426 -15.22 26.10 2.04
C LYS A 426 -15.00 25.10 3.17
N ILE A 427 -15.46 25.48 4.37
CA ILE A 427 -15.51 24.62 5.57
C ILE A 427 -16.93 24.62 6.13
N LEU A 428 -17.50 23.42 6.28
CA LEU A 428 -18.79 23.20 6.94
C LEU A 428 -18.62 22.28 8.14
N SER A 429 -18.84 22.81 9.34
CA SER A 429 -18.95 22.05 10.57
C SER A 429 -20.41 21.88 10.98
N LEU A 430 -20.86 20.64 11.14
CA LEU A 430 -22.18 20.28 11.69
C LEU A 430 -22.22 20.35 13.23
N GLY A 431 -21.15 20.85 13.84
CA GLY A 431 -20.89 20.97 15.26
C GLY A 431 -20.10 22.26 15.51
N ASN A 432 -19.12 22.23 16.42
CA ASN A 432 -18.29 23.41 16.68
C ASN A 432 -17.15 23.50 15.66
N LEU A 433 -16.82 24.74 15.27
CA LEU A 433 -15.64 25.07 14.47
C LEU A 433 -14.60 25.77 15.35
N SER A 434 -13.41 25.22 15.46
CA SER A 434 -12.27 25.85 16.12
C SER A 434 -11.08 25.92 15.15
N ILE A 435 -10.59 27.12 14.89
CA ILE A 435 -9.39 27.36 14.07
C ILE A 435 -8.40 28.17 14.91
N THR A 436 -7.15 27.74 14.94
CA THR A 436 -6.08 28.45 15.65
C THR A 436 -4.85 28.48 14.77
N SER A 437 -4.51 29.67 14.28
CA SER A 437 -3.31 29.94 13.49
C SER A 437 -2.39 30.86 14.31
N ILE A 438 -1.08 30.63 14.32
CA ILE A 438 -0.19 31.47 15.15
C ILE A 438 -0.02 32.86 14.52
N ASP A 439 0.31 32.94 13.22
CA ASP A 439 0.68 34.20 12.57
C ASP A 439 -0.49 34.86 11.85
N SER A 440 -0.95 34.27 10.73
CA SER A 440 -2.04 34.80 9.92
C SER A 440 -3.10 33.75 9.62
N PHE A 441 -4.33 34.24 9.55
CA PHE A 441 -5.50 33.53 9.09
C PHE A 441 -6.21 34.38 8.04
N THR A 442 -6.48 33.80 6.87
CA THR A 442 -7.22 34.46 5.80
C THR A 442 -8.36 33.56 5.33
N ASN A 443 -9.59 34.04 5.53
CA ASN A 443 -10.78 33.44 4.94
C ASN A 443 -11.17 34.19 3.68
N SER A 444 -11.19 33.51 2.53
CA SER A 444 -11.66 34.06 1.26
C SER A 444 -12.90 33.33 0.73
N GLY A 445 -13.50 32.48 1.57
CA GLY A 445 -14.51 31.52 1.20
C GLY A 445 -15.68 31.50 2.17
N ASN A 446 -16.24 30.32 2.43
CA ASN A 446 -17.33 30.15 3.37
C ASN A 446 -16.88 29.30 4.58
N LEU A 447 -16.96 29.87 5.78
CA LEU A 447 -16.83 29.17 7.04
C LEU A 447 -18.21 29.10 7.69
N GLN A 448 -18.74 27.90 7.82
CA GLN A 448 -20.04 27.68 8.43
C GLN A 448 -19.97 26.68 9.58
N SER A 449 -20.62 27.00 10.68
CA SER A 449 -20.83 26.09 11.81
C SER A 449 -22.29 26.10 12.24
N THR A 450 -22.86 24.92 12.52
CA THR A 450 -24.21 24.82 13.12
C THR A 450 -24.20 25.13 14.62
N LYS A 451 -23.03 25.16 15.27
CA LYS A 451 -22.84 25.53 16.67
C LYS A 451 -21.93 26.74 16.77
N ASN A 452 -20.92 26.70 17.65
CA ASN A 452 -20.04 27.84 17.91
C ASN A 452 -18.84 27.83 16.95
N SER A 453 -18.42 29.01 16.53
CA SER A 453 -17.16 29.25 15.83
C SER A 453 -16.20 30.00 16.75
N ARG A 454 -15.01 29.43 16.95
CA ARG A 454 -13.89 30.08 17.66
C ARG A 454 -12.69 30.18 16.74
N LEU A 455 -12.29 31.40 16.43
CA LEU A 455 -11.22 31.70 15.49
C LEU A 455 -10.14 32.49 16.24
N THR A 456 -8.90 32.03 16.15
CA THR A 456 -7.77 32.67 16.84
C THR A 456 -6.60 32.80 15.88
N SER A 457 -6.07 34.02 15.72
CA SER A 457 -4.89 34.26 14.89
C SER A 457 -4.07 35.47 15.31
N GLY A 458 -2.81 35.59 14.90
CA GLY A 458 -2.06 36.85 15.06
C GLY A 458 -2.71 37.98 14.24
N THR A 459 -2.83 37.79 12.93
CA THR A 459 -3.59 38.64 12.00
C THR A 459 -4.77 37.86 11.45
N PHE A 460 -5.94 38.47 11.45
CA PHE A 460 -7.18 37.90 10.96
C PHE A 460 -7.70 38.71 9.78
N THR A 461 -7.75 38.10 8.60
CA THR A 461 -8.31 38.71 7.39
C THR A 461 -9.52 37.92 6.94
N ASN A 462 -10.69 38.55 6.92
CA ASN A 462 -11.89 37.98 6.34
C ASN A 462 -12.28 38.73 5.06
N SER A 463 -12.12 38.07 3.93
CA SER A 463 -12.64 38.49 2.62
C SER A 463 -13.75 37.56 2.09
N GLY A 464 -14.18 36.60 2.92
CA GLY A 464 -15.28 35.68 2.66
C GLY A 464 -16.44 35.80 3.66
N ASN A 465 -17.25 34.77 3.75
CA ASN A 465 -18.38 34.67 4.66
C ASN A 465 -18.04 33.79 5.86
N ILE A 466 -18.35 34.28 7.06
CA ILE A 466 -18.28 33.51 8.30
C ILE A 466 -19.67 33.51 8.91
N LEU A 467 -20.25 32.34 9.14
CA LEU A 467 -21.58 32.20 9.71
C LEU A 467 -21.63 31.09 10.75
N SER A 468 -22.04 31.42 11.96
CA SER A 468 -22.34 30.44 13.00
C SER A 468 -23.81 30.52 13.41
N TYR A 469 -24.45 29.36 13.53
CA TYR A 469 -25.84 29.27 14.02
C TYR A 469 -25.93 29.37 15.55
N ALA A 470 -24.80 29.31 16.25
CA ALA A 470 -24.66 29.78 17.62
C ALA A 470 -23.65 30.95 17.66
N ASN A 471 -22.71 30.96 18.61
CA ASN A 471 -21.82 32.09 18.83
C ASN A 471 -20.66 32.15 17.84
N VAL A 472 -20.18 33.36 17.54
CA VAL A 472 -18.88 33.59 16.89
C VAL A 472 -17.95 34.28 17.88
N SER A 473 -16.74 33.77 18.04
CA SER A 473 -15.67 34.41 18.79
C SER A 473 -14.42 34.51 17.93
N VAL A 474 -13.90 35.72 17.77
CA VAL A 474 -12.62 35.97 17.10
C VAL A 474 -11.65 36.62 18.06
N THR A 475 -10.43 36.09 18.13
CA THR A 475 -9.33 36.68 18.90
C THR A 475 -8.14 36.89 17.98
N SER A 476 -7.70 38.14 17.84
CA SER A 476 -6.50 38.44 17.07
C SER A 476 -5.74 39.67 17.56
N SER A 477 -4.55 39.90 17.01
CA SER A 477 -3.84 41.18 17.19
C SER A 477 -4.31 42.19 16.13
N GLY A 478 -4.21 41.84 14.85
CA GLY A 478 -4.79 42.60 13.75
C GLY A 478 -6.08 41.95 13.24
N PHE A 479 -7.11 42.76 12.95
CA PHE A 479 -8.36 42.26 12.39
C PHE A 479 -8.81 43.14 11.22
N THR A 480 -8.98 42.53 10.06
CA THR A 480 -9.52 43.15 8.85
C THR A 480 -10.70 42.35 8.34
N ASN A 481 -11.86 42.98 8.25
CA ASN A 481 -13.04 42.40 7.61
C ASN A 481 -13.44 43.23 6.38
N SER A 482 -13.46 42.58 5.21
CA SER A 482 -13.93 43.14 3.95
C SER A 482 -15.13 42.41 3.35
N ALA A 483 -15.69 41.44 4.08
CA ALA A 483 -16.88 40.70 3.69
C ALA A 483 -17.82 40.52 4.91
N SER A 484 -18.48 39.37 5.08
CA SER A 484 -19.50 39.20 6.12
C SER A 484 -19.06 38.27 7.25
N ILE A 485 -19.31 38.71 8.48
CA ILE A 485 -19.22 37.87 9.68
C ILE A 485 -20.55 37.96 10.41
N GLY A 486 -21.24 36.82 10.50
CA GLY A 486 -22.56 36.68 11.07
C GLY A 486 -22.62 35.67 12.22
N SER A 487 -23.38 36.00 13.25
CA SER A 487 -23.80 35.04 14.28
C SER A 487 -25.32 35.08 14.47
N TYR A 488 -25.95 33.92 14.62
CA TYR A 488 -27.35 33.82 15.06
C TYR A 488 -27.52 33.97 16.57
N ASN A 489 -26.45 33.94 17.35
CA ASN A 489 -26.45 34.31 18.77
C ASN A 489 -25.47 35.49 19.00
N ASP A 490 -24.55 35.36 19.95
CA ASP A 490 -23.63 36.43 20.29
C ASP A 490 -22.37 36.38 19.42
N LEU A 491 -21.88 37.56 19.05
CA LEU A 491 -20.62 37.73 18.32
C LEU A 491 -19.65 38.52 19.21
N THR A 492 -18.49 37.94 19.48
CA THR A 492 -17.40 38.60 20.22
C THR A 492 -16.15 38.71 19.36
N ILE A 493 -15.60 39.91 19.22
CA ILE A 493 -14.28 40.14 18.61
C ILE A 493 -13.38 40.75 19.67
N SER A 494 -12.21 40.16 19.87
CA SER A 494 -11.13 40.73 20.67
C SER A 494 -9.92 40.94 19.77
N ALA A 495 -9.64 42.19 19.42
CA ALA A 495 -8.55 42.58 18.53
C ALA A 495 -7.71 43.69 19.18
N ILE A 496 -6.47 43.96 18.74
CA ILE A 496 -5.81 45.23 19.09
C ILE A 496 -6.36 46.32 18.18
N ASN A 497 -6.35 46.08 16.87
CA ASN A 497 -6.89 47.01 15.87
C ASN A 497 -7.90 46.28 15.00
N LEU A 498 -9.06 46.91 14.80
CA LEU A 498 -10.14 46.38 13.97
C LEU A 498 -10.44 47.35 12.82
N THR A 499 -10.25 46.89 11.59
CA THR A 499 -10.72 47.55 10.38
C THR A 499 -11.89 46.76 9.80
N ASN A 500 -13.03 47.42 9.64
CA ASN A 500 -14.21 46.85 9.02
C ASN A 500 -14.62 47.70 7.81
N SER A 501 -14.61 47.11 6.63
CA SER A 501 -15.05 47.75 5.38
C SER A 501 -16.36 47.16 4.84
N SER A 502 -16.92 46.16 5.51
CA SER A 502 -18.17 45.50 5.14
C SER A 502 -18.98 45.11 6.39
N GLU A 503 -19.44 43.89 6.57
CA GLU A 503 -20.48 43.56 7.55
C GLU A 503 -19.96 42.72 8.73
N ILE A 504 -20.24 43.17 9.95
CA ILE A 504 -20.15 42.38 11.19
C ILE A 504 -21.51 42.50 11.90
N LEU A 505 -22.22 41.37 11.98
CA LEU A 505 -23.59 41.33 12.45
C LEU A 505 -23.81 40.21 13.47
N ALA A 506 -24.32 40.56 14.64
CA ALA A 506 -24.83 39.61 15.62
C ALA A 506 -26.36 39.67 15.66
N SER A 507 -27.00 38.52 15.63
CA SER A 507 -28.45 38.46 15.82
C SER A 507 -28.83 38.75 17.28
N SER A 508 -28.03 38.31 18.25
CA SER A 508 -28.16 38.67 19.67
C SER A 508 -27.26 39.87 19.97
N SER A 509 -26.25 39.74 20.85
CA SER A 509 -25.35 40.82 21.25
C SER A 509 -24.08 40.81 20.42
N LEU A 510 -23.59 42.01 20.06
CA LEU A 510 -22.27 42.19 19.46
C LEU A 510 -21.34 42.85 20.49
N THR A 511 -20.22 42.21 20.80
CA THR A 511 -19.18 42.75 21.67
C THR A 511 -17.86 42.85 20.92
N ILE A 512 -17.27 44.04 20.89
CA ILE A 512 -15.95 44.28 20.29
C ILE A 512 -15.04 44.86 21.36
N ASN A 513 -13.99 44.13 21.71
CA ASN A 513 -12.89 44.60 22.54
C ASN A 513 -11.73 44.98 21.61
N SER A 514 -11.42 46.27 21.52
CA SER A 514 -10.35 46.74 20.65
C SER A 514 -9.68 47.99 21.19
N THR A 515 -8.41 48.23 20.86
CA THR A 515 -7.80 49.53 21.14
C THR A 515 -8.35 50.58 20.19
N SER A 516 -8.49 50.22 18.92
CA SER A 516 -9.04 51.07 17.87
C SER A 516 -10.03 50.34 16.98
N ILE A 517 -11.06 51.06 16.53
CA ILE A 517 -12.04 50.57 15.55
C ILE A 517 -12.10 51.57 14.39
N ASP A 518 -11.89 51.07 13.17
CA ASP A 518 -12.05 51.81 11.93
C ASP A 518 -13.14 51.14 11.06
N ASN A 519 -14.37 51.63 11.17
CA ASN A 519 -15.51 51.22 10.36
C ASN A 519 -15.54 52.08 9.08
N ASN A 520 -14.70 51.71 8.12
CA ASN A 520 -14.06 52.65 7.21
C ASN A 520 -14.73 52.83 5.84
N SER A 521 -15.83 52.13 5.59
CA SER A 521 -16.60 52.21 4.34
C SER A 521 -18.00 52.74 4.60
N SER A 522 -18.59 53.46 3.65
CA SER A 522 -20.00 53.87 3.73
C SER A 522 -20.97 52.68 3.75
N SER A 523 -20.53 51.53 3.23
CA SER A 523 -21.27 50.26 3.27
C SER A 523 -20.98 49.41 4.50
N SER A 524 -20.04 49.83 5.34
CA SER A 524 -19.64 49.01 6.50
C SER A 524 -20.71 49.03 7.59
N VAL A 525 -20.93 47.90 8.26
CA VAL A 525 -21.96 47.70 9.28
C VAL A 525 -21.36 47.01 10.50
N LEU A 526 -21.59 47.61 11.67
CA LEU A 526 -21.43 46.98 12.99
C LEU A 526 -22.82 46.94 13.64
N ALA A 527 -23.44 45.76 13.75
CA ALA A 527 -24.82 45.68 14.20
C ALA A 527 -25.11 44.56 15.21
N SER A 528 -25.95 44.87 16.20
CA SER A 528 -26.70 43.91 17.02
C SER A 528 -28.20 44.04 16.72
N ILE A 529 -28.83 42.95 16.27
CA ILE A 529 -30.21 43.01 15.72
C ILE A 529 -31.29 42.91 16.79
N ASN A 530 -31.05 42.15 17.87
CA ASN A 530 -32.04 41.98 18.94
C ASN A 530 -31.60 42.54 20.30
N GLN A 531 -30.29 42.61 20.56
CA GLN A 531 -29.73 42.97 21.87
C GLN A 531 -28.69 44.08 21.77
N ASP A 532 -27.81 44.18 22.77
CA ASP A 532 -26.88 45.29 22.97
C ASP A 532 -25.69 45.22 22.01
N LEU A 533 -25.15 46.40 21.71
CA LEU A 533 -23.87 46.56 21.02
C LEU A 533 -22.86 47.14 22.00
N ASN A 534 -21.82 46.38 22.33
CA ASN A 534 -20.76 46.79 23.24
C ASN A 534 -19.46 47.02 22.48
N LEU A 535 -19.08 48.29 22.29
CA LEU A 535 -17.80 48.67 21.70
C LEU A 535 -16.85 49.10 22.83
N ASN A 536 -16.10 48.14 23.36
CA ASN A 536 -15.12 48.36 24.42
C ASN A 536 -13.80 48.86 23.79
N ILE A 537 -13.71 50.17 23.62
CA ILE A 537 -12.60 50.87 22.94
C ILE A 537 -11.72 51.60 23.97
N THR A 538 -10.41 51.68 23.72
CA THR A 538 -9.46 52.40 24.58
C THR A 538 -8.72 53.56 23.93
N ASP A 539 -8.73 53.71 22.60
CA ASP A 539 -8.03 54.78 21.89
C ASP A 539 -8.96 55.59 20.96
N PHE A 540 -9.27 55.09 19.75
CA PHE A 540 -10.11 55.83 18.80
C PHE A 540 -11.18 54.97 18.10
N LEU A 541 -12.26 55.64 17.70
CA LEU A 541 -13.33 55.10 16.88
C LEU A 541 -13.57 56.01 15.67
N THR A 542 -13.42 55.44 14.48
CA THR A 542 -13.82 56.07 13.21
C THR A 542 -15.02 55.30 12.63
N ASN A 543 -16.07 56.03 12.27
CA ASN A 543 -17.25 55.47 11.63
C ASN A 543 -17.63 56.25 10.37
N PHE A 544 -17.52 55.60 9.21
CA PHE A 544 -18.07 56.07 7.94
C PHE A 544 -19.34 55.31 7.53
N GLY A 545 -19.58 54.14 8.14
CA GLY A 545 -20.72 53.27 7.84
C GLY A 545 -21.86 53.35 8.85
N THR A 546 -22.46 52.21 9.16
CA THR A 546 -23.58 52.08 10.10
C THR A 546 -23.13 51.38 11.38
N ILE A 547 -23.43 51.98 12.52
CA ILE A 547 -23.39 51.35 13.83
C ILE A 547 -24.84 51.24 14.32
N PHE A 548 -25.33 50.03 14.55
CA PHE A 548 -26.71 49.78 14.95
C PHE A 548 -26.79 48.91 16.21
N ALA A 549 -27.46 49.42 17.23
CA ALA A 549 -27.85 48.66 18.41
C ALA A 549 -29.37 48.65 18.50
N LYS A 550 -29.99 47.47 18.64
CA LYS A 550 -31.43 47.40 18.85
C LYS A 550 -31.84 47.98 20.20
N THR A 551 -31.05 47.68 21.22
CA THR A 551 -31.22 48.12 22.61
C THR A 551 -30.14 49.13 22.96
N ASP A 552 -29.19 48.76 23.81
CA ASP A 552 -28.21 49.68 24.35
C ASP A 552 -26.92 49.64 23.50
N LEU A 553 -26.36 50.82 23.26
CA LEU A 553 -25.01 50.99 22.73
C LEU A 553 -24.09 51.36 23.88
N THR A 554 -23.03 50.58 24.10
CA THR A 554 -21.92 50.96 24.99
C THR A 554 -20.74 51.42 24.13
N LEU A 555 -20.23 52.63 24.40
CA LEU A 555 -19.01 53.16 23.78
C LEU A 555 -17.93 53.37 24.84
N GLY A 556 -16.84 52.64 24.73
CA GLY A 556 -15.70 52.71 25.65
C GLY A 556 -15.82 51.80 26.87
N SER A 557 -14.68 51.48 27.47
CA SER A 557 -14.55 50.63 28.66
C SER A 557 -14.61 51.41 29.99
N GLY A 558 -15.32 52.54 30.02
CA GLY A 558 -15.31 53.48 31.15
C GLY A 558 -14.08 54.43 31.20
N ASN A 559 -13.18 54.33 30.21
CA ASN A 559 -12.10 55.30 29.96
C ASN A 559 -12.54 56.34 28.92
N GLN A 560 -12.01 57.56 28.99
CA GLN A 560 -12.21 58.57 27.94
C GLN A 560 -11.61 58.08 26.63
N LEU A 561 -12.41 58.11 25.57
CA LEU A 561 -11.95 57.84 24.21
C LEU A 561 -11.08 59.03 23.74
N ASN A 562 -9.90 58.78 23.20
CA ASN A 562 -9.01 59.86 22.73
C ASN A 562 -9.60 60.57 21.49
N SER A 563 -10.26 59.84 20.60
CA SER A 563 -10.86 60.40 19.40
C SER A 563 -12.09 59.63 18.93
N PHE A 564 -13.17 60.35 18.65
CA PHE A 564 -14.38 59.83 18.01
C PHE A 564 -14.67 60.62 16.73
N ASN A 565 -14.57 59.97 15.58
CA ASN A 565 -14.93 60.57 14.29
C ASN A 565 -16.09 59.81 13.65
N ASN A 566 -17.26 60.43 13.59
CA ASN A 566 -18.43 59.86 12.94
C ASN A 566 -18.82 60.69 11.71
N SER A 567 -18.69 60.09 10.53
CA SER A 567 -19.22 60.54 9.25
C SER A 567 -20.34 59.63 8.72
N GLY A 568 -20.70 58.59 9.46
CA GLY A 568 -21.73 57.62 9.14
C GLY A 568 -23.00 57.73 10.02
N SER A 569 -23.79 56.66 10.04
CA SER A 569 -25.01 56.54 10.83
C SER A 569 -24.78 55.77 12.11
N ILE A 570 -25.35 56.25 13.22
CA ILE A 570 -25.36 55.55 14.50
C ILE A 570 -26.80 55.56 15.03
N SER A 571 -27.35 54.38 15.30
CA SER A 571 -28.72 54.21 15.78
C SER A 571 -28.76 53.25 16.98
N PHE A 572 -29.39 53.69 18.07
CA PHE A 572 -29.53 52.95 19.32
C PHE A 572 -30.78 53.41 20.07
N ASN A 573 -31.25 52.61 21.03
CA ASN A 573 -32.32 53.03 21.93
C ASN A 573 -31.75 53.89 23.08
N LYS A 574 -30.68 53.40 23.70
CA LYS A 574 -30.01 54.09 24.82
C LYS A 574 -28.49 53.99 24.70
N LEU A 575 -27.80 55.07 25.05
CA LEU A 575 -26.35 55.09 25.19
C LEU A 575 -25.97 54.77 26.64
N ALA A 576 -25.17 53.72 26.85
CA ALA A 576 -24.64 53.33 28.15
C ALA A 576 -23.17 53.81 28.28
N ASN A 577 -22.82 54.36 29.45
CA ASN A 577 -21.48 54.86 29.82
C ASN A 577 -20.90 55.98 28.93
N SER A 578 -21.61 57.10 28.77
CA SER A 578 -21.01 58.32 28.18
C SER A 578 -20.23 59.12 29.24
N ASN A 579 -18.89 59.10 29.19
CA ASN A 579 -18.04 60.10 29.85
C ASN A 579 -17.08 60.74 28.85
#